data_AF-A0A936CRD4-F1
#
_entry.id   AF-A0A936CRD4-F1
#
_cell.length_a   1.000
_cell.length_b   1.000
_cell.length_c   1.000
_cell.angle_alpha   90.00
_cell.angle_beta   90.00
_cell.angle_gamma   90.00
#
_symmetry.space_group_name_H-M   'P 1'
#
loop_
_entity.id
_entity.type
_entity.pdbx_description
1 polymer ?
#
loop_
_entity_poly.entity_id
_entity_poly.type
_entity_poly.pdbx_seq_one_letter_code
_entity_poly.pdbx_strand_id
1 'polypeptide(L)'
;MDRQRFDGIGALALALLVIALAAAPALAQPNLPRGAGRAAALAATGSPDDVDLDGAGFGRGGRFGEHLARRLDLDDVQREAIAKIHEAGRERDLPLRKEIRRLRHELKGEMMKDVPSEKAVRELTARIGQARTSLQAGRLGDQLAVRAQLTPQQRDRLLAMGGPGDGPRGGRHGGRHGGWNRPGRGAPDCDGDGPRRGGQGRRGPCGQPDAD
;
A
#
# COMPACT_ATOMS: atom_id res chain seq x y z
N MET A 1 7.21 8.38 64.95
CA MET A 1 7.97 8.19 63.69
C MET A 1 7.15 7.24 62.86
N ASP A 2 6.17 7.82 62.18
CA ASP A 2 4.93 7.17 61.82
C ASP A 2 4.92 6.66 60.38
N ARG A 3 4.63 5.37 60.27
CA ARG A 3 4.34 4.66 59.03
C ARG A 3 2.93 5.03 58.58
N GLN A 4 2.80 5.86 57.56
CA GLN A 4 1.51 6.09 56.91
C GLN A 4 1.15 4.90 56.01
N ARG A 5 0.18 4.13 56.49
CA ARG A 5 -0.62 3.15 55.74
C ARG A 5 -1.56 3.91 54.81
N PHE A 6 -1.53 3.61 53.52
CA PHE A 6 -2.58 4.01 52.58
C PHE A 6 -3.35 2.77 52.14
N ASP A 7 -4.22 2.31 53.04
CA ASP A 7 -5.38 1.48 52.69
C ASP A 7 -6.59 2.40 52.68
N GLY A 8 -7.21 2.58 51.51
CA GLY A 8 -8.33 3.52 51.37
C GLY A 8 -9.01 3.41 50.01
N ILE A 9 -9.70 2.29 49.80
CA ILE A 9 -10.73 2.15 48.77
C ILE A 9 -11.89 3.10 49.15
N GLY A 10 -12.18 4.06 48.29
CA GLY A 10 -13.37 4.92 48.34
C GLY A 10 -13.40 5.77 47.07
N ALA A 11 -13.94 5.25 45.97
CA ALA A 11 -15.32 5.53 45.55
C ALA A 11 -15.60 7.04 45.31
N LEU A 12 -15.77 7.37 44.02
CA LEU A 12 -16.73 8.35 43.50
C LEU A 12 -16.60 9.81 43.96
N ALA A 13 -15.92 10.63 43.14
CA ALA A 13 -16.33 12.02 42.91
C ALA A 13 -15.88 12.49 41.52
N LEU A 14 -16.67 12.12 40.51
CA LEU A 14 -17.16 12.98 39.43
C LEU A 14 -16.35 14.27 39.16
N ALA A 15 -15.21 14.16 38.48
CA ALA A 15 -14.61 15.31 37.80
C ALA A 15 -15.25 15.43 36.40
N LEU A 16 -16.32 16.23 36.34
CA LEU A 16 -16.96 16.69 35.11
C LEU A 16 -15.91 17.35 34.20
N LEU A 17 -15.46 16.60 33.19
CA LEU A 17 -14.64 17.11 32.11
C LEU A 17 -15.53 17.92 31.16
N VAL A 18 -15.61 19.23 31.42
CA VAL A 18 -15.84 20.23 30.39
C VAL A 18 -14.66 20.14 29.42
N ILE A 19 -14.88 19.95 28.11
CA ILE A 19 -14.11 20.57 27.02
C ILE A 19 -14.71 20.25 25.64
N ALA A 20 -15.04 21.34 24.94
CA ALA A 20 -15.12 21.56 23.50
C ALA A 20 -16.19 20.82 22.66
N LEU A 21 -17.34 21.47 22.59
CA LEU A 21 -18.20 21.49 21.41
C LEU A 21 -17.41 22.07 20.21
N ALA A 22 -16.76 21.22 19.42
CA ALA A 22 -16.20 21.62 18.13
C ALA A 22 -17.33 21.65 17.10
N ALA A 23 -17.79 22.86 16.79
CA ALA A 23 -18.63 23.12 15.62
C ALA A 23 -17.87 22.67 14.37
N ALA A 24 -18.30 21.56 13.77
CA ALA A 24 -17.82 21.14 12.47
C ALA A 24 -18.32 22.15 11.41
N PRO A 25 -17.43 22.81 10.63
CA PRO A 25 -17.89 23.50 9.45
C PRO A 25 -18.44 22.46 8.48
N ALA A 26 -19.72 22.59 8.16
CA ALA A 26 -20.36 21.86 7.08
C ALA A 26 -19.66 22.24 5.77
N LEU A 27 -18.66 21.45 5.39
CA LEU A 27 -18.07 21.52 4.06
C LEU A 27 -19.13 21.07 3.08
N ALA A 28 -19.68 22.05 2.36
CA ALA A 28 -20.55 21.87 1.22
C ALA A 28 -19.97 20.79 0.29
N GLN A 29 -20.64 19.64 0.25
CA GLN A 29 -20.36 18.63 -0.75
C GLN A 29 -20.88 19.18 -2.10
N PRO A 30 -20.01 19.35 -3.12
CA PRO A 30 -20.49 19.69 -4.45
C PRO A 30 -21.38 18.54 -4.94
N ASN A 31 -22.62 18.90 -5.24
CA ASN A 31 -23.66 18.04 -5.79
C ASN A 31 -23.16 17.46 -7.13
N LEU A 32 -22.67 16.22 -7.12
CA LEU A 32 -22.22 15.55 -8.34
C LEU A 32 -23.45 15.12 -9.16
N PRO A 33 -23.46 15.39 -10.47
CA PRO A 33 -24.59 15.04 -11.33
C PRO A 33 -24.80 13.53 -11.35
N ARG A 34 -26.01 13.14 -10.95
CA ARG A 34 -26.53 11.76 -10.96
C ARG A 34 -26.93 11.41 -12.40
N GLY A 35 -25.96 11.05 -13.24
CA GLY A 35 -26.26 10.74 -14.64
C GLY A 35 -25.06 10.34 -15.50
N ALA A 36 -24.59 9.10 -15.35
CA ALA A 36 -23.90 8.29 -16.37
C ALA A 36 -23.71 6.91 -15.72
N GLY A 37 -24.42 5.86 -16.10
CA GLY A 37 -24.43 5.30 -17.45
C GLY A 37 -23.67 3.97 -17.38
N ARG A 38 -24.39 2.87 -17.58
CA ARG A 38 -23.93 1.48 -17.50
C ARG A 38 -22.74 1.25 -18.45
N ALA A 39 -21.52 1.20 -17.91
CA ALA A 39 -20.33 0.73 -18.64
C ALA A 39 -19.32 -0.01 -17.73
N ALA A 40 -19.81 -0.62 -16.64
CA ALA A 40 -18.97 -1.32 -15.67
C ALA A 40 -18.85 -2.83 -15.94
N ALA A 41 -18.35 -3.22 -17.11
CA ALA A 41 -18.07 -4.64 -17.39
C ALA A 41 -16.78 -4.93 -18.19
N LEU A 42 -15.97 -3.94 -18.57
CA LEU A 42 -14.79 -4.19 -19.42
C LEU A 42 -13.54 -3.36 -19.07
N ALA A 43 -13.16 -3.29 -17.80
CA ALA A 43 -11.92 -2.62 -17.37
C ALA A 43 -11.17 -3.39 -16.28
N ALA A 44 -11.00 -4.70 -16.48
CA ALA A 44 -10.12 -5.54 -15.65
C ALA A 44 -8.74 -5.80 -16.30
N THR A 45 -8.35 -5.00 -17.30
CA THR A 45 -6.96 -4.92 -17.76
C THR A 45 -6.28 -3.80 -16.99
N GLY A 46 -5.84 -4.12 -15.76
CA GLY A 46 -5.11 -3.18 -14.90
C GLY A 46 -3.91 -2.61 -15.65
N SER A 47 -3.90 -1.29 -15.82
CA SER A 47 -2.79 -0.59 -16.46
C SER A 47 -1.56 -0.74 -15.56
N PRO A 48 -0.38 -1.10 -16.08
CA PRO A 48 0.84 -1.33 -15.27
C PRO A 48 1.34 -0.08 -14.51
N ASP A 49 0.77 1.10 -14.77
CA ASP A 49 1.04 2.34 -14.04
C ASP A 49 0.20 2.50 -12.77
N ASP A 50 -0.73 1.59 -12.48
CA ASP A 50 -1.26 1.35 -11.13
C ASP A 50 -0.20 0.59 -10.30
N VAL A 51 1.04 1.08 -10.30
CA VAL A 51 2.04 0.72 -9.30
C VAL A 51 1.40 0.94 -7.94
N ASP A 52 1.09 -0.19 -7.31
CA ASP A 52 0.36 -0.32 -6.07
C ASP A 52 0.79 0.77 -5.08
N LEU A 53 0.01 1.85 -4.97
CA LEU A 53 0.03 2.68 -3.76
C LEU A 53 -0.55 1.93 -2.57
N ASP A 54 -1.17 0.78 -2.85
CA ASP A 54 -1.34 -0.34 -1.95
C ASP A 54 -0.01 -1.09 -1.74
N GLY A 55 1.12 -0.36 -1.83
CA GLY A 55 2.47 -0.88 -1.86
C GLY A 55 2.61 -1.96 -0.81
N ALA A 56 3.03 -3.13 -1.29
CA ALA A 56 3.39 -4.40 -0.64
C ALA A 56 3.58 -4.40 0.89
N GLY A 57 2.61 -3.84 1.60
CA GLY A 57 2.63 -3.52 3.01
C GLY A 57 1.54 -4.37 3.60
N PHE A 58 1.97 -5.47 4.20
CA PHE A 58 1.09 -6.49 4.77
C PHE A 58 0.13 -7.02 3.70
N GLY A 59 0.67 -7.84 2.79
CA GLY A 59 -0.08 -8.47 1.71
C GLY A 59 -1.45 -8.94 2.19
N ARG A 60 -2.47 -8.74 1.36
CA ARG A 60 -3.89 -9.06 1.57
C ARG A 60 -4.22 -10.51 1.97
N GLY A 61 -3.21 -11.35 2.24
CA GLY A 61 -3.36 -12.62 2.93
C GLY A 61 -2.80 -12.47 4.33
N GLY A 62 -3.64 -12.68 5.36
CA GLY A 62 -3.36 -12.55 6.80
C GLY A 62 -2.15 -13.34 7.35
N ARG A 63 -1.33 -13.93 6.49
CA ARG A 63 -0.12 -14.69 6.82
C ARG A 63 0.95 -13.84 7.51
N PHE A 64 1.06 -12.55 7.20
CA PHE A 64 2.06 -11.70 7.88
C PHE A 64 1.71 -11.50 9.35
N GLY A 65 0.44 -11.20 9.65
CA GLY A 65 -0.04 -11.01 11.02
C GLY A 65 0.11 -12.28 11.85
N GLU A 66 -0.26 -13.44 11.28
CA GLU A 66 -0.16 -14.73 11.97
C GLU A 66 1.29 -15.16 12.22
N HIS A 67 2.20 -14.90 11.27
CA HIS A 67 3.61 -15.19 11.45
C HIS A 67 4.25 -14.30 12.53
N LEU A 68 3.93 -13.00 12.56
CA LEU A 68 4.43 -12.10 13.60
C LEU A 68 3.86 -12.48 14.97
N ALA A 69 2.58 -12.82 15.04
CA ALA A 69 1.93 -13.23 16.28
C ALA A 69 2.59 -14.46 16.91
N ARG A 70 2.91 -15.47 16.09
CA ARG A 70 3.64 -16.66 16.56
C ARG A 70 5.07 -16.36 17.00
N ARG A 71 5.77 -15.43 16.36
CA ARG A 71 7.16 -15.08 16.73
C ARG A 71 7.26 -14.25 18.01
N LEU A 72 6.22 -13.49 18.34
CA LEU A 72 6.15 -12.67 19.54
C LEU A 72 5.40 -13.35 20.70
N ASP A 73 4.93 -14.59 20.49
CA ASP A 73 4.08 -15.31 21.44
C ASP A 73 2.89 -14.44 21.91
N LEU A 74 2.17 -13.81 20.96
CA LEU A 74 1.05 -12.94 21.30
C LEU A 74 -0.13 -13.74 21.84
N ASP A 75 -0.66 -13.34 23.00
CA ASP A 75 -1.87 -13.93 23.55
C ASP A 75 -3.12 -13.55 22.73
N ASP A 76 -4.22 -14.24 22.99
CA ASP A 76 -5.47 -14.10 22.25
C ASP A 76 -6.05 -12.68 22.35
N VAL A 77 -5.90 -12.04 23.51
CA VAL A 77 -6.41 -10.69 23.80
C VAL A 77 -5.59 -9.64 23.03
N GLN A 78 -4.26 -9.75 23.06
CA GLN A 78 -3.33 -8.91 22.29
C GLN A 78 -3.59 -9.04 20.79
N ARG A 79 -3.77 -10.27 20.29
CA ARG A 79 -4.06 -10.52 18.87
C ARG A 79 -5.36 -9.85 18.43
N GLU A 80 -6.41 -9.96 19.23
CA GLU A 80 -7.69 -9.31 18.94
C GLU A 80 -7.57 -7.78 18.97
N ALA A 81 -6.88 -7.22 19.97
CA ALA A 81 -6.65 -5.77 20.06
C ALA A 81 -5.87 -5.23 18.83
N ILE A 82 -4.82 -5.93 18.43
CA ILE A 82 -4.02 -5.58 17.24
C ILE A 82 -4.86 -5.72 15.96
N ALA A 83 -5.68 -6.75 15.85
CA ALA A 83 -6.59 -6.93 14.71
C ALA A 83 -7.58 -5.75 14.58
N LYS A 84 -8.16 -5.29 15.70
CA LYS A 84 -9.05 -4.11 15.74
C LYS A 84 -8.33 -2.82 15.34
N ILE A 85 -7.08 -2.62 15.79
CA ILE A 85 -6.27 -1.47 15.37
C ILE A 85 -6.08 -1.47 13.84
N HIS A 86 -5.73 -2.61 13.27
CA HIS A 86 -5.56 -2.73 11.82
C HIS A 86 -6.88 -2.55 11.06
N GLU A 87 -7.99 -3.06 11.57
CA GLU A 87 -9.31 -2.88 10.96
C GLU A 87 -9.74 -1.42 10.95
N ALA A 88 -9.68 -0.74 12.10
CA ALA A 88 -9.98 0.68 12.20
C ALA A 88 -9.06 1.53 11.30
N GLY A 89 -7.77 1.18 11.25
CA GLY A 89 -6.81 1.81 10.33
C GLY A 89 -7.21 1.62 8.86
N ARG A 90 -7.62 0.41 8.45
CA ARG A 90 -8.10 0.14 7.08
C ARG A 90 -9.33 0.97 6.73
N GLU A 91 -10.32 1.04 7.62
CA GLU A 91 -11.55 1.79 7.41
C GLU A 91 -11.27 3.29 7.27
N ARG A 92 -10.42 3.84 8.16
CA ARG A 92 -9.97 5.24 8.12
C ARG A 92 -9.17 5.58 6.86
N ASP A 93 -8.30 4.68 6.42
CA ASP A 93 -7.41 4.90 5.27
C ASP A 93 -8.12 4.75 3.91
N LEU A 94 -9.20 3.97 3.86
CA LEU A 94 -9.96 3.68 2.63
C LEU A 94 -10.44 4.94 1.87
N PRO A 95 -11.07 5.95 2.51
CA PRO A 95 -11.44 7.19 1.82
C PRO A 95 -10.21 7.95 1.28
N LEU A 96 -9.09 8.00 2.01
CA LEU A 96 -7.87 8.67 1.55
C LEU A 96 -7.27 7.99 0.31
N ARG A 97 -7.31 6.66 0.23
CA ARG A 97 -6.86 5.92 -0.95
C ARG A 97 -7.75 6.20 -2.17
N LYS A 98 -9.08 6.24 -1.97
CA LYS A 98 -10.03 6.62 -3.02
C LYS A 98 -9.77 8.04 -3.51
N GLU A 99 -9.51 8.97 -2.59
CA GLU A 99 -9.21 10.36 -2.89
C GLU A 99 -7.92 10.51 -3.71
N ILE A 100 -6.85 9.82 -3.32
CA ILE A 100 -5.60 9.83 -4.11
C ILE A 100 -5.82 9.29 -5.51
N ARG A 101 -6.61 8.21 -5.67
CA ARG A 101 -6.94 7.66 -7.00
C ARG A 101 -7.73 8.67 -7.83
N ARG A 102 -8.75 9.32 -7.25
CA ARG A 102 -9.53 10.38 -7.90
C ARG A 102 -8.63 11.53 -8.37
N LEU A 103 -7.81 12.08 -7.47
CA LEU A 103 -6.90 13.20 -7.78
C LEU A 103 -5.87 12.84 -8.86
N ARG A 104 -5.41 11.58 -8.91
CA ARG A 104 -4.53 11.09 -9.98
C ARG A 104 -5.23 11.05 -11.34
N HIS A 105 -6.49 10.63 -11.38
CA HIS A 105 -7.27 10.67 -12.63
C HIS A 105 -7.50 12.11 -13.10
N GLU A 106 -7.78 13.03 -12.16
CA GLU A 106 -7.90 14.46 -12.48
C GLU A 106 -6.60 15.04 -13.01
N LEU A 107 -5.46 14.72 -12.36
CA LEU A 107 -4.15 15.13 -12.82
C LEU A 107 -3.85 14.58 -14.22
N LYS A 108 -4.15 13.30 -14.46
CA LYS A 108 -4.00 12.69 -15.80
C LYS A 108 -4.88 13.40 -16.83
N GLY A 109 -6.12 13.76 -16.48
CA GLY A 109 -7.03 14.51 -17.34
C GLY A 109 -6.53 15.91 -17.66
N GLU A 110 -5.97 16.63 -16.69
CA GLU A 110 -5.35 17.95 -16.91
C GLU A 110 -4.17 17.87 -17.88
N MET A 111 -3.34 16.85 -17.72
CA MET A 111 -2.16 16.61 -18.57
C MET A 111 -2.52 16.16 -20.00
N MET A 112 -3.77 15.78 -20.27
CA MET A 112 -4.25 15.39 -21.60
C MET A 112 -4.84 16.55 -22.40
N LYS A 113 -4.95 17.75 -21.84
CA LYS A 113 -5.42 18.95 -22.56
C LYS A 113 -4.34 19.46 -23.52
N ASP A 114 -4.75 20.11 -24.61
CA ASP A 114 -3.83 20.74 -25.56
C ASP A 114 -2.91 21.77 -24.90
N VAL A 115 -3.45 22.53 -23.93
CA VAL A 115 -2.72 23.49 -23.11
C VAL A 115 -3.03 23.21 -21.63
N PRO A 116 -2.22 22.40 -20.93
CA PRO A 116 -2.44 22.09 -19.52
C PRO A 116 -2.24 23.32 -18.63
N SER A 117 -3.08 23.49 -17.61
CA SER A 117 -2.92 24.58 -16.65
C SER A 117 -1.88 24.23 -15.58
N GLU A 118 -0.76 24.96 -15.57
CA GLU A 118 0.30 24.77 -14.57
C GLU A 118 -0.24 24.91 -13.13
N LYS A 119 -1.12 25.89 -12.91
CA LYS A 119 -1.75 26.11 -11.60
C LYS A 119 -2.56 24.89 -11.16
N ALA A 120 -3.37 24.32 -12.05
CA ALA A 120 -4.19 23.15 -11.74
C ALA A 120 -3.32 21.91 -11.44
N VAL A 121 -2.26 21.69 -12.22
CA VAL A 121 -1.30 20.60 -12.00
C VAL A 121 -0.62 20.71 -10.62
N ARG A 122 -0.16 21.91 -10.26
CA ARG A 122 0.45 22.18 -8.94
C ARG A 122 -0.54 21.93 -7.80
N GLU A 123 -1.78 22.41 -7.92
CA GLU A 123 -2.83 22.22 -6.91
C GLU A 123 -3.20 20.74 -6.72
N LEU A 124 -3.41 20.00 -7.82
CA LEU A 124 -3.71 18.57 -7.77
C LEU A 124 -2.55 17.77 -7.14
N THR A 125 -1.32 18.11 -7.50
CA THR A 125 -0.12 17.48 -6.91
C THR A 125 -0.01 17.76 -5.41
N ALA A 126 -0.27 19.00 -4.98
CA ALA A 126 -0.27 19.36 -3.57
C ALA A 126 -1.32 18.57 -2.77
N ARG A 127 -2.53 18.42 -3.31
CA ARG A 127 -3.61 17.62 -2.67
C ARG A 127 -3.24 16.14 -2.57
N ILE A 128 -2.63 15.56 -3.61
CA ILE A 128 -2.11 14.18 -3.55
C ILE A 128 -1.05 14.06 -2.45
N GLY A 129 -0.15 15.03 -2.34
CA GLY A 129 0.86 15.10 -1.28
C GLY A 129 0.23 15.10 0.11
N GLN A 130 -0.74 15.98 0.35
CA GLN A 130 -1.47 16.06 1.62
C GLN A 130 -2.14 14.73 2.00
N ALA A 131 -2.89 14.12 1.08
CA ALA A 131 -3.56 12.84 1.35
C ALA A 131 -2.57 11.71 1.66
N ARG A 132 -1.40 11.68 0.99
CA ARG A 132 -0.32 10.73 1.29
C ARG A 132 0.28 10.97 2.67
N THR A 133 0.52 12.21 3.05
CA THR A 133 1.01 12.56 4.40
C THR A 133 0.03 12.08 5.46
N SER A 134 -1.28 12.28 5.27
CA SER A 134 -2.31 11.81 6.20
C SER A 134 -2.32 10.28 6.32
N LEU A 135 -2.19 9.54 5.21
CA LEU A 135 -2.05 8.08 5.24
C LEU A 135 -0.82 7.64 6.02
N GLN A 136 0.33 8.31 5.81
CA GLN A 136 1.57 7.96 6.50
C GLN A 136 1.46 8.24 8.01
N ALA A 137 0.87 9.38 8.39
CA ALA A 137 0.62 9.72 9.78
C ALA A 137 -0.31 8.69 10.45
N GLY A 138 -1.38 8.27 9.78
CA GLY A 138 -2.29 7.22 10.26
C GLY A 138 -1.56 5.89 10.49
N ARG A 139 -0.73 5.45 9.53
CA ARG A 139 0.08 4.24 9.65
C ARG A 139 1.05 4.29 10.84
N LEU A 140 1.71 5.44 11.05
CA LEU A 140 2.59 5.63 12.21
C LEU A 140 1.80 5.55 13.52
N GLY A 141 0.61 6.16 13.56
CA GLY A 141 -0.30 6.05 14.70
C GLY A 141 -0.68 4.60 15.00
N ASP A 142 -1.04 3.83 13.98
CA ASP A 142 -1.39 2.40 14.15
C ASP A 142 -0.18 1.58 14.62
N GLN A 143 1.03 1.85 14.11
CA GLN A 143 2.26 1.19 14.56
C GLN A 143 2.58 1.48 16.04
N LEU A 144 2.38 2.73 16.47
CA LEU A 144 2.54 3.12 17.87
C LEU A 144 1.49 2.44 18.76
N ALA A 145 0.24 2.39 18.31
CA ALA A 145 -0.84 1.71 19.01
C ALA A 145 -0.58 0.20 19.16
N VAL A 146 -0.09 -0.47 18.11
CA VAL A 146 0.32 -1.88 18.17
C VAL A 146 1.47 -2.07 19.16
N ARG A 147 2.49 -1.21 19.12
CA ARG A 147 3.61 -1.26 20.09
C ARG A 147 3.15 -1.10 21.54
N ALA A 148 2.09 -0.33 21.79
CA ALA A 148 1.52 -0.16 23.13
C ALA A 148 0.81 -1.43 23.65
N GLN A 149 0.39 -2.35 22.76
CA GLN A 149 -0.19 -3.64 23.15
C GLN A 149 0.87 -4.69 23.53
N LEU A 150 2.15 -4.45 23.20
CA LEU A 150 3.23 -5.40 23.42
C LEU A 150 3.90 -5.19 24.78
N THR A 151 4.30 -6.28 25.42
CA THR A 151 5.14 -6.21 26.63
C THR A 151 6.54 -5.65 26.30
N PRO A 152 7.29 -5.13 27.28
CA PRO A 152 8.67 -4.70 27.06
C PRO A 152 9.54 -5.77 26.38
N GLN A 153 9.44 -7.03 26.83
CA GLN A 153 10.19 -8.15 26.27
C GLN A 153 9.80 -8.45 24.82
N GLN A 154 8.50 -8.37 24.48
CA GLN A 154 8.02 -8.53 23.10
C GLN A 154 8.50 -7.39 22.20
N ARG A 155 8.59 -6.16 22.71
CA ARG A 155 9.14 -5.03 21.95
C ARG A 155 10.62 -5.21 21.63
N ASP A 156 11.39 -5.73 22.58
CA ASP A 156 12.81 -6.04 22.36
C ASP A 156 12.99 -7.16 21.33
N ARG A 157 12.17 -8.23 21.41
CA ARG A 157 12.13 -9.26 20.37
C ARG A 157 11.75 -8.69 19.02
N LEU A 158 10.77 -7.78 18.96
CA LEU A 158 10.37 -7.11 17.72
C LEU A 158 11.53 -6.31 17.10
N LEU A 159 12.33 -5.62 17.91
CA LEU A 159 13.53 -4.90 17.46
C LEU A 159 14.62 -5.87 16.97
N ALA A 160 14.85 -6.96 17.70
CA ALA A 160 15.85 -7.97 17.35
C ALA A 160 15.54 -8.73 16.05
N MET A 161 14.27 -8.78 15.64
CA MET A 161 13.85 -9.37 14.37
C MET A 161 14.25 -8.54 13.13
N GLY A 162 14.73 -7.31 13.33
CA GLY A 162 15.05 -6.37 12.25
C GLY A 162 13.79 -5.72 11.66
N GLY A 163 13.90 -4.47 11.24
CA GLY A 163 12.81 -3.78 10.54
C GLY A 163 12.56 -4.38 9.15
N PRO A 164 11.46 -4.01 8.48
CA PRO A 164 11.22 -4.32 7.07
C PRO A 164 12.33 -3.75 6.19
N GLY A 165 13.44 -4.48 6.02
CA GLY A 165 14.65 -3.97 5.38
C GLY A 165 15.94 -4.57 5.92
N ASP A 166 15.95 -4.95 7.20
CA ASP A 166 17.17 -5.32 7.95
C ASP A 166 17.41 -6.83 8.03
N GLY A 167 16.58 -7.65 7.34
CA GLY A 167 16.97 -9.02 7.07
C GLY A 167 18.29 -9.06 6.28
N PRO A 168 18.99 -10.21 6.18
CA PRO A 168 20.24 -10.34 5.43
C PRO A 168 20.03 -10.11 3.92
N ARG A 169 19.77 -8.87 3.52
CA ARG A 169 19.72 -8.38 2.15
C ARG A 169 21.11 -7.98 1.65
N GLY A 170 22.15 -8.22 2.45
CA GLY A 170 23.54 -8.15 2.02
C GLY A 170 24.02 -9.37 1.23
N GLY A 171 23.16 -10.33 0.84
CA GLY A 171 23.60 -11.66 0.41
C GLY A 171 22.92 -12.32 -0.78
N ARG A 172 22.19 -11.60 -1.65
CA ARG A 172 21.92 -12.09 -3.00
C ARG A 172 22.16 -10.94 -3.98
N HIS A 173 23.34 -10.90 -4.59
CA HIS A 173 23.52 -11.48 -5.92
C HIS A 173 22.39 -10.99 -6.84
N GLY A 174 22.56 -9.86 -7.54
CA GLY A 174 23.66 -9.66 -8.47
C GLY A 174 23.32 -10.39 -9.77
N GLY A 175 23.16 -9.65 -10.87
CA GLY A 175 23.27 -10.23 -12.21
C GLY A 175 21.99 -10.47 -13.03
N ARG A 176 20.97 -9.60 -12.98
CA ARG A 176 20.05 -9.47 -14.13
C ARG A 176 19.89 -8.06 -14.69
N HIS A 177 20.89 -7.22 -14.42
CA HIS A 177 21.28 -6.20 -15.40
C HIS A 177 22.04 -6.89 -16.53
N GLY A 178 21.31 -7.25 -17.58
CA GLY A 178 21.87 -7.84 -18.79
C GLY A 178 20.82 -7.96 -19.89
N GLY A 179 20.21 -6.84 -20.29
CA GLY A 179 19.22 -6.87 -21.37
C GLY A 179 18.83 -5.56 -22.04
N TRP A 180 19.37 -4.40 -21.66
CA TRP A 180 19.02 -3.12 -22.30
C TRP A 180 20.16 -2.43 -23.05
N ASN A 181 21.34 -3.06 -23.16
CA ASN A 181 22.24 -2.78 -24.27
C ASN A 181 21.88 -3.70 -25.45
N ARG A 182 20.78 -3.35 -26.13
CA ARG A 182 20.55 -3.77 -27.52
C ARG A 182 20.72 -2.56 -28.45
N PRO A 183 21.93 -1.98 -28.59
CA PRO A 183 22.24 -1.22 -29.79
C PRO A 183 22.34 -2.22 -30.96
N GLY A 184 21.76 -1.84 -32.10
CA GLY A 184 21.77 -2.51 -33.40
C GLY A 184 22.56 -3.81 -33.56
N ARG A 185 21.84 -4.90 -33.84
CA ARG A 185 22.30 -5.96 -34.75
C ARG A 185 21.14 -6.38 -35.63
N GLY A 186 21.06 -5.74 -36.79
CA GLY A 186 20.65 -6.44 -38.00
C GLY A 186 21.73 -7.47 -38.32
N ALA A 187 21.60 -8.66 -37.73
CA ALA A 187 22.33 -9.85 -38.15
C ALA A 187 21.26 -10.94 -38.40
N PRO A 188 21.09 -11.40 -39.64
CA PRO A 188 20.30 -12.59 -39.93
C PRO A 188 21.17 -13.81 -39.61
N ASP A 189 21.13 -14.25 -38.35
CA ASP A 189 21.74 -15.51 -37.97
C ASP A 189 20.67 -16.60 -38.03
N CYS A 190 20.72 -17.31 -39.15
CA CYS A 190 20.19 -18.63 -39.38
C CYS A 190 20.79 -19.62 -38.35
N ASP A 191 20.05 -20.69 -38.06
CA ASP A 191 20.54 -21.98 -37.57
C ASP A 191 21.11 -22.06 -36.15
N GLY A 192 20.31 -22.63 -35.25
CA GLY A 192 20.78 -22.97 -33.90
C GLY A 192 19.77 -23.77 -33.11
N ASP A 193 19.74 -25.08 -33.37
CA ASP A 193 18.98 -26.10 -32.65
C ASP A 193 19.05 -25.97 -31.11
N GLY A 194 17.94 -25.55 -30.51
CA GLY A 194 17.66 -25.72 -29.10
C GLY A 194 16.56 -26.78 -28.91
N PRO A 195 16.69 -27.72 -27.95
CA PRO A 195 15.76 -28.83 -27.80
C PRO A 195 14.36 -28.31 -27.42
N ARG A 196 13.45 -28.37 -28.39
CA ARG A 196 12.03 -28.06 -28.23
C ARG A 196 11.37 -29.14 -27.37
N ARG A 197 11.07 -28.81 -26.13
CA ARG A 197 10.15 -29.60 -25.30
C ARG A 197 8.71 -29.26 -25.69
N GLY A 198 8.13 -30.14 -26.50
CA GLY A 198 6.71 -30.49 -26.50
C GLY A 198 5.69 -29.37 -26.71
N GLY A 199 5.34 -29.11 -27.97
CA GLY A 199 4.15 -28.33 -28.32
C GLY A 199 3.85 -28.48 -29.80
N GLN A 200 3.10 -29.52 -30.15
CA GLN A 200 2.70 -29.86 -31.51
C GLN A 200 1.72 -28.80 -32.05
N GLY A 201 2.26 -27.71 -32.60
CA GLY A 201 1.52 -26.70 -33.34
C GLY A 201 2.14 -26.54 -34.71
N ARG A 202 1.49 -27.13 -35.72
CA ARG A 202 1.87 -27.09 -37.15
C ARG A 202 2.14 -25.64 -37.58
N ARG A 203 3.39 -25.32 -37.90
CA ARG A 203 3.74 -24.11 -38.68
C ARG A 203 4.09 -24.57 -40.08
N GLY A 204 3.33 -24.06 -41.05
CA GLY A 204 3.46 -24.37 -42.47
C GLY A 204 4.79 -23.90 -43.06
N PRO A 205 5.15 -24.41 -44.25
CA PRO A 205 6.42 -24.11 -44.91
C PRO A 205 6.46 -22.63 -45.33
N CYS A 206 7.45 -21.92 -44.81
CA CYS A 206 7.86 -20.63 -45.38
C CYS A 206 8.42 -20.91 -46.78
N GLY A 207 7.85 -20.25 -47.79
CA GLY A 207 8.13 -20.48 -49.20
C GLY A 207 9.61 -20.40 -49.57
N GLN A 208 10.03 -21.33 -50.41
CA GLN A 208 11.26 -21.23 -51.17
C GLN A 208 11.09 -20.14 -52.25
N PRO A 209 12.10 -19.32 -52.52
CA PRO A 209 12.10 -18.49 -53.71
C PRO A 209 12.35 -19.36 -54.94
N ASP A 210 11.46 -19.26 -55.92
CA ASP A 210 11.66 -19.83 -57.26
C ASP A 210 12.84 -19.13 -57.94
N ALA A 211 13.76 -19.92 -58.47
CA ALA A 211 14.81 -19.47 -59.37
C ALA A 211 14.34 -19.67 -60.82
N ASP A 212 14.22 -18.58 -61.57
CA ASP A 212 14.78 -18.35 -62.92
C ASP A 212 14.27 -17.01 -63.50
#